data_AF-A0A376L457-F1
#
_entry.id   AF-A0A376L457-F1
#
_cell.length_a   1.000
_cell.length_b   1.000
_cell.length_c   1.000
_cell.angle_alpha   90.00
_cell.angle_beta   90.00
_cell.angle_gamma   90.00
#
_symmetry.space_group_name_H-M   'P 1'
#
loop_
_entity.id
_entity.type
_entity.pdbx_description
1 polymer ?
#
loop_
_entity_poly.entity_id
_entity_poly.type
_entity_poly.pdbx_seq_one_letter_code
_entity_poly.pdbx_strand_id
1 'polypeptide(L)'
;MPICHPGNIFVSYEHPENPKYIGIDCGIVGSLNKEDKRYLAENFIAFFNRDYRKVAELHVDSGWVPPDTNVEEFEFAIRTVCETYL
;
A
#
# COMPACT_ATOMS: atom_id res chain seq x y z
N MET A 1 -2.22 -2.90 9.48
CA MET A 1 -1.01 -2.49 10.24
C MET A 1 -1.40 -1.27 11.05
N PRO A 2 -0.98 -1.14 12.32
CA PRO A 2 -1.17 0.12 13.05
C PRO A 2 -0.54 1.27 12.25
N ILE A 3 -0.85 2.51 12.60
CA ILE A 3 -0.04 3.64 12.13
C ILE A 3 1.42 3.29 12.43
N CYS A 4 2.26 3.18 11.39
CA CYS A 4 3.68 2.88 11.53
C CYS A 4 4.39 4.11 12.10
N HIS A 5 4.17 4.38 13.38
CA HIS A 5 4.98 5.32 14.13
C HIS A 5 6.26 4.61 14.56
N PRO A 6 7.45 5.18 14.33
CA PRO A 6 8.72 4.54 14.69
C PRO A 6 8.81 4.10 16.16
N GLY A 7 8.13 4.82 17.07
CA GLY A 7 8.07 4.46 18.49
C GLY A 7 7.31 3.15 18.81
N ASN A 8 6.64 2.53 17.84
CA ASN A 8 5.84 1.33 18.04
C ASN A 8 6.59 0.03 17.67
N ILE A 9 7.83 0.13 17.17
CA ILE A 9 8.66 -1.00 16.74
C ILE A 9 10.07 -0.88 17.35
N PHE A 10 10.52 -1.94 18.02
CA PHE A 10 11.87 -2.05 18.58
C PHE A 10 12.60 -3.27 18.00
N VAL A 11 13.93 -3.26 18.08
CA VAL A 11 14.77 -4.43 17.74
C VAL A 11 15.23 -5.08 19.04
N SER A 12 15.00 -6.39 19.18
CA SER A 12 15.48 -7.16 20.33
C SER A 12 16.99 -7.29 20.32
N TYR A 13 17.61 -7.10 21.49
CA TYR A 13 19.04 -7.28 21.71
C TYR A 13 19.41 -8.70 22.16
N GLU A 14 18.44 -9.60 22.34
CA GLU A 14 18.67 -10.96 22.88
C GLU A 14 19.42 -11.88 21.90
N HIS A 15 19.19 -11.71 20.59
CA HIS A 15 19.82 -12.49 19.52
C HIS A 15 20.32 -11.55 18.42
N PRO A 16 21.45 -10.85 18.63
CA PRO A 16 21.95 -9.85 17.69
C PRO A 16 22.33 -10.44 16.32
N GLU A 17 22.70 -11.72 16.26
CA GLU A 17 22.97 -12.47 15.03
C GLU A 17 21.70 -12.91 14.28
N ASN A 18 20.54 -12.89 14.96
CA ASN A 18 19.23 -13.19 14.38
C ASN A 18 18.15 -12.26 14.99
N PRO A 19 18.19 -10.96 14.65
CA PRO A 19 17.41 -9.94 15.34
C PRO A 19 15.92 -10.14 15.12
N LYS A 20 15.12 -9.83 16.15
CA LYS A 20 13.66 -9.88 16.11
C LYS A 20 13.08 -8.48 16.29
N TYR A 21 11.98 -8.20 15.59
CA TYR A 21 11.18 -6.99 15.81
C TYR A 21 10.18 -7.19 16.94
N ILE A 22 10.00 -6.17 17.78
CA ILE A 22 9.03 -6.12 18.87
C ILE A 22 8.03 -5.01 18.54
N GLY A 23 6.78 -5.37 18.30
CA GLY A 23 5.66 -4.42 18.16
C GLY A 23 4.97 -4.22 19.50
N ILE A 24 4.83 -2.96 19.94
CA ILE A 24 4.28 -2.66 21.29
C ILE A 24 2.88 -2.03 21.29
N ASP A 25 2.39 -1.57 20.13
CA ASP A 25 1.11 -0.88 20.02
C ASP A 25 0.22 -1.51 18.93
N CYS A 26 -0.96 -1.95 19.36
CA CYS A 26 -2.02 -2.52 18.52
C CYS A 26 -3.35 -1.75 18.65
N GLY A 27 -3.34 -0.51 19.17
CA GLY A 27 -4.54 0.25 19.50
C GLY A 27 -5.39 0.69 18.29
N ILE A 28 -4.82 0.71 17.08
CA ILE A 28 -5.48 1.18 15.84
C ILE A 28 -5.54 0.05 14.79
N VAL A 29 -5.68 -1.20 15.24
CA VAL A 29 -5.79 -2.33 14.31
C VAL A 29 -7.19 -2.36 13.70
N GLY A 30 -7.27 -2.10 12.39
CA GLY A 30 -8.48 -2.28 11.58
C GLY A 30 -8.51 -3.62 10.84
N SER A 31 -9.69 -4.02 10.39
CA SER A 31 -9.90 -5.17 9.51
C SER A 31 -10.35 -4.71 8.13
N LEU A 32 -9.80 -5.33 7.09
CA LEU A 32 -10.21 -5.06 5.70
C LEU A 32 -11.41 -5.93 5.31
N ASN A 33 -12.37 -5.34 4.61
CA ASN A 33 -13.49 -6.08 4.05
C ASN A 33 -13.03 -6.93 2.84
N LYS A 34 -13.92 -7.75 2.28
CA LYS A 34 -13.55 -8.64 1.15
C LYS A 34 -13.25 -7.87 -0.13
N GLU A 35 -13.92 -6.75 -0.34
CA GLU A 35 -13.76 -5.88 -1.51
C GLU A 35 -12.42 -5.15 -1.46
N ASP A 36 -12.06 -4.55 -0.32
CA ASP A 36 -10.76 -3.91 -0.10
C ASP A 36 -9.60 -4.89 -0.33
N LYS A 37 -9.72 -6.13 0.17
CA LYS A 37 -8.71 -7.18 -0.04
C LYS A 37 -8.55 -7.52 -1.51
N ARG A 38 -9.65 -7.57 -2.25
CA ARG A 38 -9.64 -7.87 -3.69
C ARG A 38 -9.02 -6.71 -4.47
N TYR A 39 -9.45 -5.49 -4.20
CA TYR A 39 -8.88 -4.28 -4.78
C TYR A 39 -7.36 -4.25 -4.56
N LEU A 40 -6.88 -4.43 -3.31
CA LEU A 40 -5.46 -4.43 -3.00
C LEU A 40 -4.69 -5.53 -3.76
N ALA A 41 -5.25 -6.74 -3.86
CA ALA A 41 -4.63 -7.83 -4.58
C ALA A 41 -4.51 -7.53 -6.09
N GLU A 42 -5.58 -7.05 -6.71
CA GLU A 42 -5.58 -6.67 -8.13
C GLU A 42 -4.64 -5.48 -8.38
N ASN A 43 -4.61 -4.51 -7.47
CA ASN A 43 -3.73 -3.35 -7.55
C ASN A 43 -2.25 -3.75 -7.50
N PHE A 44 -1.86 -4.65 -6.59
CA PHE A 44 -0.49 -5.16 -6.52
C PHE A 44 -0.09 -5.92 -7.78
N ILE A 45 -0.96 -6.77 -8.32
CA ILE A 45 -0.67 -7.50 -9.56
C ILE A 45 -0.44 -6.53 -10.72
N ALA A 46 -1.33 -5.53 -10.89
CA ALA A 46 -1.18 -4.50 -11.92
C ALA A 46 0.10 -3.69 -11.73
N PHE A 47 0.41 -3.29 -10.50
CA PHE A 47 1.62 -2.55 -10.15
C PHE A 47 2.90 -3.32 -10.51
N PHE A 48 3.02 -4.59 -10.10
CA PHE A 48 4.21 -5.40 -10.40
C PHE A 48 4.38 -5.68 -11.90
N ASN A 49 3.27 -5.78 -12.63
CA ASN A 49 3.27 -5.90 -14.10
C ASN A 49 3.47 -4.56 -14.82
N ARG A 50 3.64 -3.45 -14.08
CA ARG A 50 3.76 -2.08 -14.62
C ARG A 50 2.55 -1.64 -15.44
N ASP A 51 1.38 -2.23 -15.19
CA ASP A 51 0.12 -1.84 -15.80
C ASP A 51 -0.48 -0.65 -15.01
N TYR A 52 0.13 0.52 -15.16
CA TYR A 52 -0.28 1.72 -14.41
C TYR A 52 -1.67 2.21 -14.79
N ARG A 53 -2.14 1.91 -16.01
CA ARG A 53 -3.50 2.21 -16.42
C ARG A 53 -4.48 1.40 -15.59
N LYS A 54 -4.24 0.10 -15.44
CA LYS A 54 -5.08 -0.75 -14.60
C LYS A 54 -5.02 -0.34 -13.13
N VAL A 55 -3.86 0.10 -12.64
CA VAL A 55 -3.74 0.68 -11.29
C VAL A 55 -4.65 1.90 -11.15
N ALA A 56 -4.65 2.83 -12.10
CA ALA A 56 -5.50 4.02 -12.09
C ALA A 56 -7.00 3.68 -12.10
N GLU A 57 -7.43 2.79 -13.00
CA GLU A 57 -8.82 2.33 -13.08
C GLU A 57 -9.29 1.67 -11.77
N LEU A 58 -8.47 0.80 -11.18
CA LEU A 58 -8.82 0.12 -9.92
C LEU A 58 -9.01 1.11 -8.76
N HIS A 59 -8.29 2.23 -8.73
CA HIS A 59 -8.46 3.27 -7.70
C HIS A 59 -9.76 4.05 -7.86
N VAL A 60 -10.20 4.29 -9.10
CA VAL A 60 -11.50 4.91 -9.38
C VAL A 60 -12.63 3.94 -9.01
N ASP A 61 -12.53 2.69 -9.46
CA ASP A 61 -13.54 1.65 -9.21
C ASP A 61 -13.74 1.33 -7.72
N SER A 62 -12.66 1.42 -6.94
CA SER A 62 -12.70 1.20 -5.48
C SER A 62 -13.19 2.40 -4.69
N GLY A 63 -13.42 3.55 -5.33
CA GLY A 63 -13.86 4.79 -4.68
C GLY A 63 -12.80 5.49 -3.85
N TRP A 64 -11.52 5.14 -4.00
CA TRP A 64 -10.40 5.82 -3.33
C TRP A 64 -10.14 7.21 -3.92
N VAL A 65 -10.55 7.43 -5.16
CA VAL A 65 -10.60 8.73 -5.83
C VAL A 65 -12.00 8.99 -6.38
N PRO A 66 -12.37 10.26 -6.65
CA PRO A 66 -13.66 10.58 -7.26
C PRO A 66 -13.90 9.84 -8.58
N PRO A 67 -15.14 9.43 -8.89
CA PRO A 67 -15.46 8.68 -10.10
C PRO A 67 -15.26 9.45 -11.41
N ASP A 68 -15.18 10.79 -11.34
CA ASP A 68 -14.90 11.70 -12.46
C ASP A 68 -13.40 12.00 -12.65
N THR A 69 -12.53 11.33 -11.89
CA THR A 69 -11.07 11.45 -12.04
C THR A 69 -10.64 11.05 -13.45
N ASN A 70 -9.82 11.89 -14.09
CA ASN A 70 -9.24 11.56 -15.39
C ASN A 70 -8.20 10.44 -15.24
N VAL A 71 -8.54 9.25 -15.74
CA VAL A 71 -7.70 8.05 -15.65
C VAL A 71 -6.34 8.24 -16.32
N GLU A 72 -6.27 8.98 -17.43
CA GLU A 72 -5.01 9.18 -18.18
C GLU A 72 -4.03 10.09 -17.43
N GLU A 73 -4.55 11.19 -16.86
CA GLU A 73 -3.76 12.08 -16.02
C GLU A 73 -3.28 11.35 -14.75
N PHE A 74 -4.16 10.53 -14.17
CA PHE A 74 -3.84 9.79 -12.96
C PHE A 74 -2.82 8.67 -13.21
N GLU A 75 -2.94 7.96 -14.33
CA GLU A 75 -1.92 7.00 -14.81
C GLU A 75 -0.55 7.69 -14.93
N PHE A 76 -0.50 8.88 -15.54
CA PHE A 76 0.74 9.63 -15.70
C PHE A 76 1.37 9.99 -14.34
N ALA A 77 0.54 10.42 -13.37
CA ALA A 77 1.00 10.72 -12.02
C ALA A 77 1.54 9.47 -11.31
N ILE A 78 0.83 8.35 -11.38
CA ILE A 78 1.26 7.05 -10.81
C ILE A 78 2.60 6.64 -11.42
N ARG A 79 2.71 6.65 -12.75
CA ARG A 79 3.95 6.30 -13.46
C ARG A 79 5.11 7.18 -13.00
N THR A 80 4.91 8.49 -12.92
CA THR A 80 5.95 9.43 -12.48
C THR A 80 6.47 9.06 -11.09
N VAL A 81 5.59 8.82 -10.12
CA VAL A 81 6.01 8.45 -8.74
C VAL A 81 6.73 7.10 -8.71
N CYS A 82 6.26 6.12 -9.47
CA CYS A 82 6.78 4.76 -9.43
C CYS A 82 8.11 4.60 -10.18
N GLU A 83 8.31 5.37 -11.25
CA GLU A 83 9.51 5.29 -12.08
C GLU A 83 10.61 6.25 -11.63
N THR A 84 10.31 7.26 -10.81
CA THR A 84 11.32 8.19 -10.24
C THR A 84 12.36 7.47 -9.37
N TYR A 85 12.12 6.23 -8.96
CA TYR A 85 13.01 5.44 -8.11
C TYR A 85 13.53 4.14 -8.76
N LEU A 86 13.38 4.00 -10.09
CA LEU A 86 13.98 2.92 -10.89
C LEU A 86 15.26 3.37 -11.62
#